data_AF-A0AAD5ZNY5-F1
#
_entry.id   AF-A0AAD5ZNY5-F1
#
_cell.length_a   1.000
_cell.length_b   1.000
_cell.length_c   1.000
_cell.angle_alpha   90.00
_cell.angle_beta   90.00
_cell.angle_gamma   90.00
#
_symmetry.space_group_name_H-M   'P 1'
#
loop_
_entity.id
_entity.type
_entity.pdbx_description
1 polymer ?
#
loop_
_entity_poly.entity_id
_entity_poly.type
_entity_poly.pdbx_seq_one_letter_code
_entity_poly.pdbx_strand_id
1 'polypeptide(L)'
;MEESVAAIVNAIALLIVSLLKAISYMALALVDIIEDITKNLGVDATWISRTIKKFKPHGSLTGTQHKIDDKIGEIVRVVKVTVYHNTEVVYGLVVQFQRSDKTSSSHVFGKTCGAAEEITLKPDEYITCVRGFTGPKRGTNHVCVRSIEVITNRQAYGPYGLGDRNCKGYEFSANDGQIIGFHGYHGEFMHAIGVYAKTQIKKH
;
A
#
# COMPACT_ATOMS: atom_id res chain seq x y z
N MET A 1 -48.39 -2.22 2.74
CA MET A 1 -47.76 -1.06 2.05
C MET A 1 -46.25 -1.07 2.24
N GLU A 2 -45.75 -1.17 3.48
CA GLU A 2 -44.29 -1.25 3.75
C GLU A 2 -43.61 -2.49 3.13
N GLU A 3 -44.21 -3.68 3.21
CA GLU A 3 -43.66 -4.90 2.57
C GLU A 3 -43.51 -4.76 1.05
N SER A 4 -44.46 -4.11 0.39
CA SER A 4 -44.42 -3.89 -1.06
C SER A 4 -43.31 -2.91 -1.45
N VAL A 5 -43.07 -1.87 -0.64
CA VAL A 5 -41.97 -0.92 -0.86
C VAL A 5 -40.62 -1.61 -0.65
N ALA A 6 -40.47 -2.43 0.40
CA ALA A 6 -39.25 -3.19 0.67
C ALA A 6 -38.91 -4.18 -0.47
N ALA A 7 -39.92 -4.86 -1.02
CA ALA A 7 -39.75 -5.75 -2.17
C ALA A 7 -39.25 -5.00 -3.42
N ILE A 8 -39.81 -3.81 -3.69
CA ILE A 8 -39.39 -2.97 -4.83
C ILE A 8 -37.96 -2.47 -4.64
N VAL A 9 -37.59 -2.00 -3.44
CA VAL A 9 -36.24 -1.54 -3.13
C VAL A 9 -35.22 -2.67 -3.31
N ASN A 10 -35.52 -3.87 -2.81
CA ASN A 10 -34.65 -5.04 -2.99
C ASN A 10 -34.50 -5.44 -4.46
N ALA A 11 -35.58 -5.40 -5.26
CA ALA A 11 -35.52 -5.68 -6.68
C ALA A 11 -34.61 -4.69 -7.43
N ILE A 12 -34.70 -3.39 -7.12
CA ILE A 12 -33.82 -2.35 -7.68
C ILE A 12 -32.36 -2.60 -7.27
N ALA A 13 -32.11 -2.91 -5.99
CA ALA A 13 -30.76 -3.19 -5.50
C ALA A 13 -30.11 -4.38 -6.23
N LEU A 14 -30.86 -5.46 -6.46
CA LEU A 14 -30.38 -6.63 -7.21
C LEU A 14 -30.08 -6.29 -8.67
N LEU A 15 -30.91 -5.45 -9.30
CA LEU A 15 -30.70 -4.96 -10.66
C LEU A 15 -29.41 -4.13 -10.77
N ILE A 16 -29.18 -3.22 -9.82
CA ILE A 16 -27.95 -2.42 -9.75
C ILE A 16 -26.73 -3.33 -9.58
N VAL A 17 -26.78 -4.30 -8.66
CA VAL A 17 -25.68 -5.25 -8.44
C VAL A 17 -25.38 -6.07 -9.71
N SER A 18 -26.42 -6.51 -10.42
CA SER A 18 -26.27 -7.25 -11.68
C SER A 18 -25.61 -6.38 -12.77
N LEU A 19 -26.04 -5.11 -12.88
CA LEU A 19 -25.47 -4.16 -13.82
C LEU A 19 -23.99 -3.87 -13.52
N LEU A 20 -23.64 -3.67 -12.25
CA LEU A 20 -22.24 -3.47 -11.83
C LEU A 20 -21.37 -4.68 -12.16
N LYS A 21 -21.88 -5.91 -11.97
CA LYS A 21 -21.17 -7.12 -12.39
C LYS A 21 -20.95 -7.15 -13.91
N ALA A 22 -21.98 -6.83 -14.70
CA ALA A 22 -21.87 -6.78 -16.16
C ALA A 22 -20.81 -5.77 -16.64
N ILE A 23 -20.80 -4.57 -16.04
CA ILE A 23 -19.77 -3.55 -16.33
C ILE A 23 -18.38 -4.08 -15.99
N SER A 24 -18.22 -4.75 -14.83
CA SER A 24 -16.95 -5.35 -14.44
C SER A 24 -16.48 -6.43 -15.43
N TYR A 25 -17.39 -7.29 -15.91
CA TYR A 25 -17.05 -8.32 -16.89
C TYR A 25 -16.64 -7.71 -18.24
N MET A 26 -17.35 -6.69 -18.71
CA MET A 26 -16.98 -6.00 -19.94
C MET A 26 -15.62 -5.30 -19.82
N ALA A 27 -15.32 -4.69 -18.68
CA ALA A 27 -14.03 -4.04 -18.44
C ALA A 27 -12.88 -5.07 -18.48
N LEU A 28 -13.05 -6.24 -17.89
CA LEU A 28 -12.07 -7.33 -17.94
C LEU A 28 -11.90 -7.86 -19.38
N ALA A 29 -12.99 -8.08 -20.11
CA ALA A 29 -12.91 -8.52 -21.51
C ALA A 29 -12.20 -7.48 -22.41
N LEU A 30 -12.43 -6.19 -22.16
CA LEU A 30 -11.71 -5.10 -22.83
C LEU A 30 -10.21 -5.16 -22.54
N VAL A 31 -9.81 -5.41 -21.29
CA VAL A 31 -8.40 -5.58 -20.93
C VAL A 31 -7.78 -6.75 -21.70
N ASP A 32 -8.43 -7.91 -21.72
CA ASP A 32 -7.95 -9.09 -22.46
C ASP A 32 -7.81 -8.82 -23.97
N ILE A 33 -8.77 -8.10 -24.57
CA ILE A 33 -8.71 -7.70 -26.00
C ILE A 33 -7.51 -6.78 -26.25
N ILE A 34 -7.26 -5.80 -25.38
CA ILE A 34 -6.13 -4.88 -25.56
C ILE A 34 -4.81 -5.65 -25.39
N GLU A 35 -4.73 -6.61 -24.47
CA GLU A 35 -3.56 -7.49 -24.31
C GLU A 35 -3.30 -8.34 -25.58
N ASP A 36 -4.34 -8.87 -26.21
CA ASP A 36 -4.19 -9.63 -27.45
C ASP A 36 -3.75 -8.74 -28.63
N ILE A 37 -4.37 -7.56 -28.80
CA ILE A 37 -3.99 -6.59 -29.83
C ILE A 37 -2.53 -6.17 -29.68
N THR A 38 -2.12 -5.81 -28.48
CA THR A 38 -0.75 -5.37 -28.20
C THR A 38 0.27 -6.48 -28.42
N LYS A 39 -0.05 -7.73 -28.04
CA LYS A 39 0.76 -8.91 -28.36
C LYS A 39 0.91 -9.11 -29.87
N ASN A 40 -0.19 -9.01 -30.63
CA ASN A 40 -0.17 -9.13 -32.10
C ASN A 40 0.63 -8.02 -32.78
N LEU A 41 0.65 -6.83 -32.20
CA LEU A 41 1.41 -5.69 -32.71
C LEU A 41 2.89 -5.66 -32.24
N GLY A 42 3.31 -6.61 -31.39
CA GLY A 42 4.64 -6.59 -30.78
C GLY A 42 4.88 -5.39 -29.85
N VAL A 43 3.80 -4.73 -29.40
CA VAL A 43 3.87 -3.58 -28.49
C VAL A 43 3.85 -4.09 -27.06
N ASP A 44 4.73 -3.56 -26.21
CA ASP A 44 4.75 -3.93 -24.80
C ASP A 44 3.50 -3.40 -24.07
N ALA A 45 2.65 -4.32 -23.64
CA ALA A 45 1.35 -4.09 -23.04
C ALA A 45 1.34 -4.12 -21.51
N THR A 46 2.52 -4.12 -20.87
CA THR A 46 2.65 -4.16 -19.39
C THR A 46 1.99 -2.97 -18.67
N TRP A 47 1.45 -2.01 -19.42
CA TRP A 47 0.60 -0.95 -18.90
C TRP A 47 -0.84 -1.40 -18.56
N ILE A 48 -1.33 -2.52 -19.11
CA ILE A 48 -2.74 -2.93 -19.04
C ILE A 48 -3.05 -3.80 -17.81
N SER A 49 -2.26 -4.86 -17.56
CA SER A 49 -2.40 -5.68 -16.35
C SER A 49 -1.33 -5.34 -15.32
N ARG A 50 -1.75 -4.60 -14.29
CA ARG A 50 -0.96 -4.32 -13.10
C ARG A 50 -1.73 -4.80 -11.89
N THR A 51 -1.54 -6.06 -11.53
CA THR A 51 -2.11 -6.59 -10.30
C THR A 51 -1.51 -5.85 -9.10
N ILE A 52 -2.35 -5.17 -8.32
CA ILE A 52 -1.97 -4.60 -7.04
C ILE A 52 -2.15 -5.67 -5.97
N LYS A 53 -1.04 -6.13 -5.40
CA LYS A 53 -1.03 -7.07 -4.29
C LYS A 53 -1.03 -6.30 -2.97
N LYS A 54 -2.00 -6.62 -2.11
CA LYS A 54 -2.05 -6.15 -0.73
C LYS A 54 -1.40 -7.16 0.21
N PHE A 55 -0.36 -6.77 0.93
CA PHE A 55 0.30 -7.62 1.91
C PHE A 55 -0.40 -7.52 3.27
N LYS A 56 -0.46 -8.61 4.03
CA LYS A 56 -1.00 -8.58 5.39
C LYS A 56 -0.10 -7.69 6.27
N PRO A 57 -0.66 -6.85 7.14
CA PRO A 57 0.15 -6.00 7.99
C PRO A 57 0.84 -6.83 9.09
N HIS A 58 2.05 -6.43 9.46
CA HIS A 58 2.83 -6.97 10.57
C HIS A 58 2.77 -6.03 11.77
N GLY A 59 2.52 -6.57 12.96
CA GLY A 59 2.36 -5.84 14.22
C GLY A 59 1.00 -6.07 14.86
N SER A 60 0.56 -5.16 15.73
CA SER A 60 -0.74 -5.23 16.38
C SER A 60 -1.85 -4.61 15.52
N LEU A 61 -2.97 -5.32 15.36
CA LEU A 61 -4.13 -4.85 14.58
C LEU A 61 -5.10 -3.99 15.42
N THR A 62 -4.61 -3.42 16.53
CA THR A 62 -5.39 -2.57 17.44
C THR A 62 -5.25 -1.09 17.07
N GLY A 63 -6.20 -0.26 17.50
CA GLY A 63 -6.18 1.18 17.23
C GLY A 63 -6.85 1.56 15.91
N THR A 64 -6.51 2.74 15.39
CA THR A 64 -7.12 3.30 14.17
C THR A 64 -6.51 2.66 12.93
N GLN A 65 -7.35 2.16 12.03
CA GLN A 65 -6.91 1.61 10.76
C GLN A 65 -6.52 2.74 9.80
N HIS A 66 -5.27 2.75 9.36
CA HIS A 66 -4.83 3.57 8.25
C HIS A 66 -5.06 2.82 6.93
N LYS A 67 -5.80 3.46 6.02
CA LYS A 67 -6.01 3.01 4.65
C LYS A 67 -5.45 4.07 3.71
N ILE A 68 -4.85 3.62 2.61
CA ILE A 68 -4.67 4.49 1.45
C ILE A 68 -6.05 4.76 0.84
N ASP A 69 -6.21 5.91 0.17
CA ASP A 69 -7.46 6.26 -0.50
C ASP A 69 -7.87 5.20 -1.56
N ASP A 70 -9.14 5.26 -1.98
CA ASP A 70 -9.69 4.33 -2.98
C ASP A 70 -9.05 4.47 -4.37
N LYS A 71 -8.12 5.44 -4.55
CA LYS A 71 -7.42 5.76 -5.80
C LYS A 71 -6.03 5.14 -5.87
N ILE A 72 -5.83 3.99 -5.23
CA ILE A 72 -4.55 3.28 -5.28
C ILE A 72 -4.17 2.83 -6.70
N GLY A 73 -5.17 2.52 -7.54
CA GLY A 73 -4.97 2.16 -8.95
C GLY A 73 -4.37 3.29 -9.80
N GLU A 74 -4.59 4.55 -9.39
CA GLU A 74 -4.06 5.73 -10.08
C GLU A 74 -2.60 6.05 -9.70
N ILE A 75 -2.04 5.36 -8.69
CA ILE A 75 -0.66 5.60 -8.26
C ILE A 75 0.32 5.03 -9.29
N VAL A 76 1.11 5.93 -9.86
CA VAL A 76 2.20 5.60 -10.78
C VAL A 76 3.42 5.13 -9.98
N ARG A 77 3.82 5.91 -8.97
CA ARG A 77 4.97 5.64 -8.10
C ARG A 77 4.92 6.44 -6.80
N VAL A 78 5.67 5.96 -5.79
CA VAL A 78 6.03 6.76 -4.61
C VAL A 78 7.14 7.74 -5.02
N VAL A 79 7.02 8.99 -4.56
CA VAL A 79 7.98 10.08 -4.82
C VAL A 79 8.78 10.37 -3.56
N LYS A 80 8.10 10.42 -2.40
CA LYS A 80 8.73 10.70 -1.12
C LYS A 80 8.12 9.88 0.00
N VAL A 81 8.93 9.41 0.93
CA VAL A 81 8.51 8.83 2.21
C VAL A 81 9.14 9.65 3.33
N THR A 82 8.32 10.25 4.17
CA THR A 82 8.79 10.89 5.41
C THR A 82 8.51 9.94 6.58
N VAL A 83 9.56 9.59 7.32
CA VAL A 83 9.50 8.68 8.47
C VAL A 83 9.66 9.47 9.75
N TYR A 84 8.68 9.36 10.65
CA TYR A 84 8.73 9.96 11.99
C TYR A 84 9.10 8.90 13.01
N HIS A 85 10.22 9.07 13.70
CA HIS A 85 10.76 8.04 14.60
C HIS A 85 11.60 8.63 15.74
N ASN A 86 11.97 7.79 16.69
CA ASN A 86 13.08 8.07 17.60
C ASN A 86 14.08 6.91 17.56
N THR A 87 14.90 6.75 18.59
CA THR A 87 15.89 5.69 18.72
C THR A 87 15.30 4.32 19.06
N GLU A 88 13.98 4.20 19.30
CA GLU A 88 13.34 2.96 19.73
C GLU A 88 12.16 2.51 18.85
N VAL A 89 11.36 3.44 18.33
CA VAL A 89 10.08 3.17 17.67
C VAL A 89 9.83 4.08 16.48
N VAL A 90 8.91 3.66 15.60
CA VAL A 90 8.36 4.46 14.51
C VAL A 90 7.00 5.03 14.94
N TYR A 91 6.88 6.36 14.90
CA TYR A 91 5.65 7.08 15.27
C TYR A 91 4.68 7.18 14.10
N GLY A 92 5.18 7.41 12.89
CA GLY A 92 4.33 7.52 11.72
C GLY A 92 5.05 7.73 10.40
N LEU A 93 4.26 7.74 9.33
CA LEU A 93 4.69 7.94 7.96
C LEU A 93 3.80 8.98 7.27
N VAL A 94 4.40 9.75 6.36
CA VAL A 94 3.68 10.50 5.33
C VAL A 94 4.30 10.12 3.99
N VAL A 95 3.45 9.80 3.01
CA VAL A 95 3.92 9.32 1.70
C VAL A 95 3.38 10.22 0.61
N GLN A 96 4.26 10.63 -0.29
CA GLN A 96 3.89 11.40 -1.48
C GLN A 96 3.93 10.49 -2.70
N PHE A 97 2.90 10.58 -3.52
CA PHE A 97 2.71 9.75 -4.70
C PHE A 97 2.57 10.62 -5.93
N GLN A 98 3.15 10.14 -7.03
CA GLN A 98 2.82 10.61 -8.36
C GLN A 98 1.63 9.82 -8.88
N ARG A 99 0.59 10.55 -9.27
CA ARG A 99 -0.54 10.07 -10.07
C ARG A 99 -0.43 10.68 -11.46
N SER A 100 -1.20 10.19 -12.43
CA SER A 100 -1.04 10.48 -13.86
C SER A 100 -0.76 11.95 -14.20
N ASP A 101 -1.41 12.89 -13.52
CA ASP A 101 -1.34 14.33 -13.77
C ASP A 101 -0.89 15.18 -12.56
N LYS A 102 -0.69 14.56 -11.38
CA LYS A 102 -0.46 15.31 -10.14
C LYS A 102 0.34 14.55 -9.10
N THR A 103 0.98 15.31 -8.21
CA THR A 103 1.55 14.77 -6.97
C THR A 103 0.58 15.00 -5.83
N SER A 104 0.46 14.03 -4.94
CA SER A 104 -0.47 14.07 -3.80
C SER A 104 0.14 13.37 -2.59
N SER A 105 -0.26 13.81 -1.40
CA SER A 105 0.22 13.23 -0.15
C SER A 105 -0.84 12.33 0.48
N SER A 106 -0.41 11.27 1.17
CA SER A 106 -1.27 10.49 2.05
C SER A 106 -1.71 11.34 3.25
N HIS A 107 -2.78 10.91 3.91
CA HIS A 107 -2.96 11.27 5.31
C HIS A 107 -1.79 10.78 6.15
N VAL A 108 -1.58 11.39 7.32
CA VAL A 108 -0.58 10.91 8.27
C VAL A 108 -0.96 9.49 8.72
N PHE A 109 -0.05 8.54 8.50
CA PHE A 109 -0.16 7.21 9.05
C PHE A 109 0.55 7.18 10.39
N GLY A 110 -0.16 7.38 11.51
CA GLY A 110 0.44 7.49 12.84
C GLY A 110 0.54 8.93 13.32
N LYS A 111 1.69 9.32 13.86
CA LYS A 111 1.97 10.67 14.39
C LYS A 111 3.21 11.29 13.78
N THR A 112 3.20 12.62 13.66
CA THR A 112 4.32 13.44 13.18
C THR A 112 5.16 13.98 14.36
N CYS A 113 5.78 13.10 15.13
CA CYS A 113 6.62 13.47 16.27
C CYS A 113 7.96 12.72 16.28
N GLY A 114 8.92 13.19 17.07
CA GLY A 114 10.30 12.70 17.03
C GLY A 114 11.11 13.31 15.89
N ALA A 115 12.16 12.60 15.47
CA ALA A 115 12.94 12.95 14.29
C ALA A 115 12.13 12.66 13.01
N ALA A 116 12.34 13.47 11.97
CA ALA A 116 11.69 13.33 10.68
C ALA A 116 12.75 13.12 9.60
N GLU A 117 12.72 11.95 8.98
CA GLU A 117 13.67 11.56 7.92
C GLU A 117 12.96 11.52 6.58
N GLU A 118 13.45 12.30 5.61
CA GLU A 118 12.85 12.40 4.29
C GLU A 118 13.62 11.57 3.25
N ILE A 119 12.94 10.57 2.69
CA ILE A 119 13.43 9.75 1.60
C ILE A 119 12.82 10.26 0.29
N THR A 120 13.56 11.06 -0.48
CA THR A 120 13.13 11.53 -1.80
C THR A 120 13.69 10.63 -2.90
N LEU A 121 12.82 10.02 -3.69
CA LEU A 121 13.18 9.05 -4.72
C LEU A 121 13.42 9.73 -6.08
N LYS A 122 14.53 9.42 -6.74
CA LYS A 122 14.85 9.88 -8.10
C LYS A 122 13.83 9.35 -9.13
N PRO A 123 13.67 9.95 -10.33
CA PRO A 123 12.70 9.51 -11.34
C PRO A 123 12.69 8.01 -11.67
N ASP A 124 13.87 7.37 -11.66
CA ASP A 124 14.09 5.95 -11.95
C ASP A 124 14.25 5.08 -10.69
N GLU A 125 14.01 5.66 -9.51
CA GLU A 125 14.12 4.99 -8.22
C GLU A 125 12.75 4.58 -7.69
N TYR A 126 12.63 3.33 -7.24
CA TYR A 126 11.38 2.79 -6.74
C TYR A 126 11.65 1.81 -5.59
N ILE A 127 10.71 1.74 -4.66
CA ILE A 127 10.82 0.89 -3.47
C ILE A 127 10.60 -0.56 -3.91
N THR A 128 11.59 -1.41 -3.70
CA THR A 128 11.56 -2.84 -4.02
C THR A 128 11.22 -3.68 -2.80
N CYS A 129 11.64 -3.23 -1.63
CA CYS A 129 11.44 -3.94 -0.38
C CYS A 129 11.24 -2.96 0.80
N VAL A 130 10.37 -3.34 1.73
CA VAL A 130 10.27 -2.69 3.05
C VAL A 130 10.41 -3.78 4.10
N ARG A 131 11.37 -3.62 5.01
CA ARG A 131 11.57 -4.56 6.12
C ARG A 131 11.76 -3.82 7.43
N GLY A 132 11.80 -4.57 8.51
CA GLY A 132 12.00 -4.00 9.83
C GLY A 132 11.60 -4.95 10.93
N PHE A 133 11.31 -4.38 12.09
CA PHE A 133 10.98 -5.15 13.28
C PHE A 133 9.67 -4.66 13.91
N THR A 134 8.84 -5.59 14.35
CA THR A 134 7.67 -5.32 15.22
C THR A 134 7.88 -5.98 16.56
N GLY A 135 7.42 -5.37 17.64
CA GLY A 135 7.60 -5.91 18.99
C GLY A 135 7.08 -4.97 20.06
N PRO A 136 7.08 -5.40 21.34
CA PRO A 136 6.70 -4.54 22.44
C PRO A 136 7.61 -3.32 22.52
N LYS A 137 7.05 -2.12 22.71
CA LYS A 137 7.85 -0.94 23.08
C LYS A 137 8.49 -1.19 24.45
N ARG A 138 9.76 -0.83 24.61
CA ARG A 138 10.51 -1.03 25.87
C ARG A 138 9.75 -0.46 27.07
N GLY A 139 9.72 -1.26 28.14
CA GLY A 139 9.00 -0.95 29.37
C GLY A 139 7.48 -1.06 29.29
N THR A 140 6.92 -1.58 28.18
CA THR A 140 5.47 -1.73 27.99
C THR A 140 5.14 -3.06 27.30
N ASN A 141 3.87 -3.46 27.32
CA ASN A 141 3.37 -4.60 26.54
C ASN A 141 2.74 -4.17 25.19
N HIS A 142 2.88 -2.90 24.79
CA HIS A 142 2.28 -2.40 23.56
C HIS A 142 3.14 -2.77 22.36
N VAL A 143 2.62 -3.67 21.52
CA VAL A 143 3.29 -4.09 20.28
C VAL A 143 3.15 -2.99 19.22
N CYS A 144 4.29 -2.58 18.67
CA CYS A 144 4.40 -1.52 17.69
C CYS A 144 5.46 -1.84 16.62
N VAL A 145 5.51 -1.02 15.57
CA VAL A 145 6.60 -1.01 14.60
C VAL A 145 7.82 -0.39 15.27
N ARG A 146 8.81 -1.23 15.55
CA ARG A 146 10.04 -0.87 16.25
C ARG A 146 11.07 -0.27 15.31
N SER A 147 11.13 -0.76 14.07
CA SER A 147 11.96 -0.14 13.05
C SER A 147 11.43 -0.37 11.65
N ILE A 148 11.83 0.49 10.73
CA ILE A 148 11.56 0.38 9.30
C ILE A 148 12.83 0.70 8.49
N GLU A 149 13.13 -0.14 7.51
CA GLU A 149 14.14 0.09 6.49
C GLU A 149 13.45 0.05 5.13
N VAL A 150 13.67 1.09 4.33
CA VAL A 150 13.08 1.23 2.98
C VAL A 150 14.18 0.94 1.97
N ILE A 151 14.02 -0.12 1.19
CA ILE A 151 14.99 -0.57 0.20
C ILE A 151 14.45 -0.27 -1.20
N THR A 152 15.26 0.38 -2.01
CA THR A 152 14.96 0.73 -3.39
C THR A 152 15.79 -0.12 -4.35
N ASN A 153 15.54 0.03 -5.65
CA ASN A 153 16.41 -0.52 -6.70
C ASN A 153 17.81 0.14 -6.74
N ARG A 154 18.07 1.17 -5.93
CA ARG A 154 19.34 1.90 -5.92
C ARG A 154 20.10 1.77 -4.61
N GLN A 155 19.41 1.86 -3.47
CA GLN A 155 20.02 1.88 -2.15
C GLN A 155 19.03 1.51 -1.05
N ALA A 156 19.51 1.46 0.19
CA ALA A 156 18.69 1.30 1.38
C ALA A 156 18.67 2.58 2.22
N TYR A 157 17.53 2.87 2.84
CA TYR A 157 17.32 4.00 3.73
C TYR A 157 16.87 3.50 5.11
N GLY A 158 17.50 4.02 6.16
CA GLY A 158 17.32 3.55 7.54
C GLY A 158 18.36 2.48 7.93
N PRO A 159 18.03 1.57 8.87
CA PRO A 159 16.76 1.46 9.56
C PRO A 159 16.47 2.66 10.47
N TYR A 160 15.22 3.11 10.49
CA TYR A 160 14.73 4.13 11.41
C TYR A 160 14.02 3.46 12.58
N GLY A 161 14.37 3.83 13.81
CA GLY A 161 13.98 3.09 15.03
C GLY A 161 14.97 1.96 15.36
N LEU A 162 14.59 1.04 16.25
CA LEU A 162 15.48 -0.02 16.72
C LEU A 162 14.76 -1.34 17.00
N GLY A 163 15.12 -2.38 16.26
CA GLY A 163 14.83 -3.77 16.61
C GLY A 163 15.77 -4.31 17.69
N ASP A 164 15.27 -5.18 18.55
CA ASP A 164 16.06 -5.91 19.55
C ASP A 164 15.62 -7.38 19.65
N ARG A 165 16.23 -8.15 20.56
CA ARG A 165 15.97 -9.59 20.73
C ARG A 165 14.50 -9.94 21.01
N ASN A 166 13.69 -9.00 21.49
CA ASN A 166 12.27 -9.21 21.79
C ASN A 166 11.37 -8.88 20.59
N CYS A 167 11.95 -8.51 19.45
CA CYS A 167 11.24 -8.11 18.25
C CYS A 167 11.22 -9.24 17.21
N LYS A 168 10.17 -9.25 16.40
CA LYS A 168 10.01 -10.12 15.23
C LYS A 168 10.26 -9.33 13.95
N GLY A 169 11.16 -9.86 13.11
CA GLY A 169 11.42 -9.30 11.78
C GLY A 169 10.21 -9.44 10.86
N TYR A 170 10.03 -8.46 9.97
CA TYR A 170 9.08 -8.51 8.86
C TYR A 170 9.74 -8.02 7.59
N GLU A 171 9.22 -8.49 6.45
CA GLU A 171 9.68 -8.09 5.12
C GLU A 171 8.51 -8.11 4.13
N PHE A 172 8.46 -7.10 3.28
CA PHE A 172 7.59 -7.03 2.11
C PHE A 172 8.47 -6.87 0.87
N SER A 173 8.44 -7.86 -0.01
CA SER A 173 9.20 -7.86 -1.27
C SER A 173 8.24 -7.77 -2.46
N ALA A 174 8.48 -6.79 -3.34
CA ALA A 174 7.63 -6.50 -4.48
C ALA A 174 7.83 -7.44 -5.68
N ASN A 175 8.77 -8.39 -5.61
CA ASN A 175 9.09 -9.42 -6.61
C ASN A 175 9.05 -8.89 -8.06
N ASP A 176 10.12 -8.21 -8.48
CA ASP A 176 10.27 -7.53 -9.78
C ASP A 176 9.30 -6.36 -10.03
N GLY A 177 8.52 -5.99 -9.01
CA GLY A 177 7.61 -4.85 -8.98
C GLY A 177 8.10 -3.68 -8.13
N GLN A 178 7.15 -2.83 -7.72
CA GLN A 178 7.39 -1.71 -6.80
C GLN A 178 6.33 -1.63 -5.70
N ILE A 179 6.73 -1.20 -4.50
CA ILE A 179 5.81 -0.81 -3.43
C ILE A 179 5.26 0.58 -3.74
N ILE A 180 3.93 0.69 -3.78
CA ILE A 180 3.19 1.90 -4.20
C ILE A 180 2.41 2.56 -3.07
N GLY A 181 2.34 1.94 -1.89
CA GLY A 181 1.56 2.47 -0.79
C GLY A 181 1.67 1.66 0.50
N PHE A 182 1.22 2.27 1.59
CA PHE A 182 1.27 1.71 2.94
C PHE A 182 -0.12 1.69 3.55
N HIS A 183 -0.38 0.72 4.43
CA HIS A 183 -1.59 0.64 5.24
C HIS A 183 -1.27 -0.02 6.58
N GLY A 184 -2.21 -0.04 7.51
CA GLY A 184 -2.05 -0.76 8.76
C GLY A 184 -2.83 -0.14 9.88
N TYR A 185 -2.25 -0.11 11.08
CA TYR A 185 -2.92 0.33 12.31
C TYR A 185 -2.01 1.24 13.12
N HIS A 186 -2.58 2.25 13.74
CA HIS A 186 -1.82 3.20 14.56
C HIS A 186 -2.62 3.69 15.77
N GLY A 187 -1.90 4.27 16.73
CA GLY A 187 -2.43 4.98 17.89
C GLY A 187 -1.41 6.03 18.34
N GLU A 188 -0.89 5.88 19.56
CA GLU A 188 0.24 6.70 20.05
C GLU A 188 1.53 6.49 19.23
N PHE A 189 1.66 5.32 18.60
CA PHE A 189 2.75 4.93 17.70
C PHE A 189 2.17 4.06 16.56
N MET A 190 2.98 3.70 15.57
CA MET A 190 2.55 2.74 14.56
C MET A 190 2.41 1.34 15.20
N HIS A 191 1.21 0.78 15.18
CA HIS A 191 0.94 -0.53 15.77
C HIS A 191 1.26 -1.67 14.80
N ALA A 192 0.88 -1.51 13.54
CA ALA A 192 1.17 -2.44 12.47
C ALA A 192 1.34 -1.75 11.12
N ILE A 193 2.15 -2.34 10.25
CA ILE A 193 2.45 -1.84 8.91
C ILE A 193 2.26 -2.94 7.88
N GLY A 194 1.63 -2.61 6.77
CA GLY A 194 1.50 -3.42 5.56
C GLY A 194 1.69 -2.54 4.34
N VAL A 195 1.87 -3.16 3.18
CA VAL A 195 2.14 -2.46 1.93
C VAL A 195 1.25 -2.94 0.79
N TYR A 196 1.10 -2.07 -0.18
CA TYR A 196 0.59 -2.40 -1.50
C TYR A 196 1.75 -2.43 -2.49
N ALA A 197 1.87 -3.52 -3.24
CA ALA A 197 2.88 -3.65 -4.29
C ALA A 197 2.22 -3.87 -5.64
N LYS A 198 2.82 -3.28 -6.67
CA LYS A 198 2.47 -3.45 -8.07
C LYS A 198 3.48 -4.42 -8.67
N THR A 199 3.06 -5.65 -8.92
CA THR A 199 3.94 -6.70 -9.47
C THR A 199 4.00 -6.61 -10.99
N GLN A 200 5.18 -6.81 -11.58
CA GLN A 200 5.29 -7.09 -13.01
C GLN A 200 4.98 -8.57 -13.23
N ILE A 201 4.07 -8.90 -14.15
CA ILE A 201 3.85 -10.30 -14.52
C ILE A 201 5.07 -10.76 -15.32
N LYS A 202 5.78 -11.79 -14.83
CA LYS A 202 6.91 -12.39 -15.55
C LYS A 202 6.42 -12.97 -16.88
N LYS A 203 7.02 -12.52 -17.99
CA LYS A 203 7.01 -13.26 -19.26
C LYS A 203 7.65 -14.63 -19.00
N HIS A 204 6.90 -15.73 -19.23
CA HIS A 204 7.49 -17.05 -19.48
C HIS A 204 7.60 -17.23 -20.99
#